data_AF-A0A0T1W754-F1
#
_entry.id   AF-A0A0T1W754-F1
#
_cell.length_a   1.000
_cell.length_b   1.000
_cell.length_c   1.000
_cell.angle_alpha   90.00
_cell.angle_beta   90.00
_cell.angle_gamma   90.00
#
_symmetry.space_group_name_H-M   'P 1'
#
loop_
_entity.id
_entity.type
_entity.pdbx_description
1 polymer ?
#
loop_
_entity_poly.entity_id
_entity_poly.type
_entity_poly.pdbx_seq_one_letter_code
_entity_poly.pdbx_strand_id
1 'polypeptide(L)'
;MRAVETLSILAGTRTHAGPAAGFLIRRADDGADLAAYRRLRHDAFVVDQHLFAGSDADDVDDDPRTVVLVAVAQDGTVVGGVRLAPRCEPDLGWWTGSRLVTSAAARSSGVGPALVRAACAHAESAGVLRFDATVQRRYAAMFGTLGWEDHGDCLVAGQPHALMRWPLHRMQRLADATKSFLGDALAPLRAVPGGLGPDGFVGDDGVPLPGSDLVAACDAIIPSMVERDPEWAGWCSVLVNVNDLTAMGAAPTGLLDAVGAPTRSLLTRIVRGIAKASQAWRVPVLGGHTQLGVPASLAVTAFGRTSSPIRAGGGSVGDTVRLTADLAGDWRPGHHGRQWDSSSTRSADDLAELSTLVARMAPRAAKDVSMAGVVGTMGMLAEASGTGAELDVARIPRPAADMGAWLTCFPGYAMLTADRAGASTPRVPTGVVTGACGELTARRGVRLRWPDGVTTTAVAADVTGLGRA
;
A
#
# COMPACT_ATOMS: atom_id res chain seq x y z
N MET A 1 58.96 13.57 -15.61
CA MET A 1 58.48 13.78 -14.23
C MET A 1 57.25 14.68 -14.27
N ARG A 2 56.06 14.10 -14.13
CA ARG A 2 54.86 14.70 -13.51
C ARG A 2 53.79 13.60 -13.48
N ALA A 3 53.63 13.03 -12.29
CA ALA A 3 52.57 12.10 -11.96
C ALA A 3 51.27 12.90 -11.80
N VAL A 4 50.19 12.35 -12.35
CA VAL A 4 48.82 12.79 -12.10
C VAL A 4 48.35 12.02 -10.87
N GLU A 5 48.30 12.67 -9.72
CA GLU A 5 47.65 12.12 -8.52
C GLU A 5 46.18 12.54 -8.50
N THR A 6 45.33 11.54 -8.68
CA THR A 6 43.91 11.58 -8.40
C THR A 6 43.71 11.64 -6.89
N LEU A 7 43.28 12.79 -6.35
CA LEU A 7 42.88 12.93 -4.95
C LEU A 7 41.39 13.26 -4.85
N SER A 8 40.65 12.23 -4.48
CA SER A 8 39.37 12.22 -3.75
C SER A 8 38.74 13.59 -3.42
N ILE A 9 37.64 13.93 -4.11
CA ILE A 9 36.72 15.00 -3.71
C ILE A 9 35.82 14.45 -2.59
N LEU A 10 36.38 14.28 -1.39
CA LEU A 10 35.64 14.10 -0.14
C LEU A 10 36.32 14.95 0.95
N ALA A 11 36.48 16.23 0.67
CA ALA A 11 36.89 17.23 1.64
C ALA A 11 35.89 18.39 1.61
N GLY A 12 34.69 18.12 2.13
CA GLY A 12 33.79 19.15 2.62
C GLY A 12 33.79 19.07 4.14
N THR A 13 34.36 20.07 4.81
CA THR A 13 34.10 20.28 6.23
C THR A 13 32.61 20.59 6.38
N ARG A 14 31.82 19.61 6.85
CA ARG A 14 30.47 19.88 7.34
C ARG A 14 30.59 20.70 8.62
N THR A 15 30.61 22.02 8.51
CA THR A 15 30.08 22.87 9.56
C THR A 15 28.56 22.93 9.42
N HIS A 16 27.90 21.80 9.71
CA HIS A 16 26.56 21.91 10.27
C HIS A 16 26.74 22.29 11.72
N ALA A 17 26.60 23.58 12.02
CA ALA A 17 26.16 23.99 13.35
C ALA A 17 24.71 23.49 13.52
N GLY A 18 24.53 22.19 13.71
CA GLY A 18 23.36 21.69 14.41
C GLY A 18 23.55 22.01 15.89
N PRO A 19 22.49 22.33 16.66
CA PRO A 19 22.61 22.13 18.09
C PRO A 19 22.95 20.65 18.25
N ALA A 20 24.10 20.35 18.86
CA ALA A 20 24.38 19.01 19.34
C ALA A 20 23.26 18.69 20.31
N ALA A 21 22.20 18.03 19.85
CA ALA A 21 21.16 17.54 20.73
C ALA A 21 21.91 16.67 21.74
N GLY A 22 21.90 17.06 23.01
CA GLY A 22 22.61 16.36 24.08
C GLY A 22 22.05 14.96 24.37
N PHE A 23 21.29 14.40 23.44
CA PHE A 23 20.59 13.14 23.52
C PHE A 23 20.47 12.46 22.15
N LEU A 24 20.32 11.13 22.17
CA LEU A 24 20.01 10.29 21.01
C LEU A 24 18.67 9.59 21.25
N ILE A 25 17.84 9.51 20.20
CA ILE A 25 16.59 8.74 20.27
C ILE A 25 16.83 7.37 19.66
N ARG A 26 16.48 6.32 20.41
CA ARG A 26 16.52 4.92 19.96
C ARG A 26 15.33 4.16 20.51
N ARG A 27 15.10 2.95 19.98
CA ARG A 27 14.18 1.99 20.58
C ARG A 27 14.73 1.59 21.96
N ALA A 28 13.87 1.38 22.94
CA ALA A 28 14.25 0.75 24.20
C ALA A 28 14.60 -0.72 23.91
N ASP A 29 15.86 -1.09 24.15
CA ASP A 29 16.41 -2.37 23.71
C ASP A 29 16.49 -3.39 24.86
N ASP A 30 16.37 -2.94 26.10
CA ASP A 30 16.46 -3.78 27.29
C ASP A 30 15.48 -3.40 28.41
N GLY A 31 15.45 -4.21 29.47
CA GLY A 31 14.61 -3.97 30.64
C GLY A 31 15.01 -2.74 31.45
N ALA A 32 16.26 -2.27 31.34
CA ALA A 32 16.74 -1.10 32.08
C ALA A 32 16.19 0.20 31.49
N ASP A 33 16.17 0.32 30.16
CA ASP A 33 15.55 1.43 29.43
C ASP A 33 14.06 1.51 29.74
N LEU A 34 13.37 0.37 29.65
CA LEU A 34 11.93 0.29 29.94
C LEU A 34 11.63 0.66 31.39
N ALA A 35 12.45 0.19 32.35
CA ALA A 35 12.31 0.56 33.74
C ALA A 35 12.58 2.05 33.98
N ALA A 36 13.58 2.64 33.31
CA ALA A 36 13.86 4.07 33.40
C ALA A 36 12.73 4.91 32.82
N TYR A 37 12.20 4.53 31.66
CA TYR A 37 11.02 5.16 31.06
C TYR A 37 9.78 5.07 31.96
N ARG A 38 9.50 3.91 32.55
CA ARG A 38 8.40 3.71 33.50
C ARG A 38 8.55 4.58 34.75
N ARG A 39 9.77 4.74 35.29
CA ARG A 39 10.03 5.67 36.39
C ARG A 39 9.72 7.12 36.01
N LEU A 40 10.19 7.59 34.85
CA LEU A 40 9.87 8.95 34.38
C LEU A 40 8.36 9.17 34.22
N ARG A 41 7.63 8.19 33.71
CA ARG A 41 6.16 8.24 33.58
C ARG A 41 5.48 8.31 34.94
N HIS A 42 5.90 7.47 35.89
CA HIS A 42 5.37 7.47 37.24
C HIS A 42 5.58 8.83 37.92
N ASP A 43 6.81 9.34 37.90
CA ASP A 43 7.15 10.64 38.48
C ASP A 43 6.30 11.76 37.85
N ALA A 44 6.18 11.78 36.51
CA ALA A 44 5.47 12.84 35.83
C ALA A 44 3.94 12.74 35.94
N PHE A 45 3.36 11.55 35.78
CA PHE A 45 1.91 11.38 35.67
C PHE A 45 1.24 11.06 37.01
N VAL A 46 1.91 10.30 37.88
CA VAL A 46 1.36 9.90 39.19
C VAL A 46 1.75 10.93 40.24
N VAL A 47 3.05 11.22 40.40
CA VAL A 47 3.56 12.06 41.49
C VAL A 47 3.33 13.55 41.20
N ASP A 48 3.82 14.07 40.07
CA ASP A 48 3.74 15.50 39.76
C ASP A 48 2.32 15.93 39.40
N GLN A 49 1.67 15.21 38.47
CA GLN A 49 0.41 15.65 37.87
C GLN A 49 -0.83 15.05 38.51
N HIS A 50 -0.69 14.01 39.36
CA HIS A 50 -1.82 13.31 39.99
C HIS A 50 -2.89 12.84 38.97
N LEU A 51 -2.47 12.45 37.76
CA LEU A 51 -3.35 11.94 36.72
C LEU A 51 -3.85 10.53 37.02
N PHE A 52 -3.06 9.72 37.71
CA PHE A 52 -3.40 8.34 38.03
C PHE A 52 -3.19 8.07 39.52
N ALA A 53 -4.02 7.19 40.08
CA ALA A 53 -3.89 6.75 41.45
C ALA A 53 -2.84 5.62 41.54
N GLY A 54 -1.68 5.92 42.11
CA GLY A 54 -0.64 4.93 42.42
C GLY A 54 0.19 4.42 41.23
N SER A 55 -0.39 4.17 40.06
CA SER A 55 0.34 3.70 38.87
C SER A 55 -0.30 4.17 37.57
N ASP A 56 0.54 4.47 36.56
CA ASP A 56 0.10 4.78 35.19
C ASP A 56 0.22 3.58 34.22
N ALA A 57 0.65 2.42 34.72
CA ALA A 57 0.79 1.18 33.96
C ALA A 57 -0.58 0.67 33.47
N ASP A 58 -0.61 0.14 32.26
CA ASP A 58 -1.79 -0.46 31.63
C ASP A 58 -1.39 -1.67 30.77
N ASP A 59 -2.38 -2.45 30.30
CA ASP A 59 -2.15 -3.68 29.52
C ASP A 59 -1.36 -3.43 28.22
N VAL A 60 -1.33 -2.20 27.71
CA VAL A 60 -0.55 -1.83 26.52
C VAL A 60 0.95 -1.88 26.81
N ASP A 61 1.38 -1.73 28.07
CA ASP A 61 2.79 -1.89 28.45
C ASP A 61 3.29 -3.34 28.31
N ASP A 62 2.37 -4.31 28.27
CA ASP A 62 2.67 -5.75 28.18
C ASP A 62 2.34 -6.34 26.80
N ASP A 63 1.72 -5.56 25.89
CA ASP A 63 1.49 -5.97 24.51
C ASP A 63 2.84 -6.14 23.77
N PRO A 64 3.15 -7.32 23.21
CA PRO A 64 4.43 -7.56 22.52
C PRO A 64 4.63 -6.69 21.27
N ARG A 65 3.56 -6.09 20.74
CA ARG A 65 3.60 -5.15 19.60
C ARG A 65 3.97 -3.73 20.02
N THR A 66 3.98 -3.45 21.33
CA THR A 66 4.33 -2.13 21.85
C THR A 66 5.79 -1.79 21.58
N VAL A 67 6.01 -0.58 21.07
CA VAL A 67 7.32 0.00 20.84
C VAL A 67 7.51 1.20 21.74
N VAL A 68 8.59 1.21 22.51
CA VAL A 68 9.01 2.38 23.29
C VAL A 68 10.24 3.00 22.63
N LEU A 69 10.17 4.30 22.35
CA LEU A 69 11.33 5.09 21.95
C LEU A 69 11.79 5.91 23.15
N VAL A 70 13.08 5.89 23.45
CA VAL A 70 13.70 6.63 24.56
C VAL A 70 14.70 7.64 24.03
N ALA A 71 14.74 8.81 24.65
CA ALA A 71 15.80 9.80 24.47
C ALA A 71 16.86 9.59 25.56
N VAL A 72 18.09 9.32 25.16
CA VAL A 72 19.21 8.97 26.05
C VAL A 72 20.27 10.05 25.97
N ALA A 73 20.62 10.66 27.10
CA ALA A 73 21.67 11.67 27.21
C ALA A 73 23.08 11.07 27.00
N GLN A 74 24.08 11.93 26.84
CA GLN A 74 25.48 11.51 26.61
C GLN A 74 26.05 10.61 27.72
N ASP A 75 25.55 10.73 28.94
CA ASP A 75 25.95 9.93 30.09
C ASP A 75 25.19 8.59 30.20
N GLY A 76 24.32 8.28 29.23
CA GLY A 76 23.49 7.07 29.22
C GLY A 76 22.15 7.22 29.96
N THR A 77 21.86 8.37 30.56
CA THR A 77 20.61 8.59 31.29
C THR A 77 19.43 8.71 30.33
N VAL A 78 18.36 7.96 30.57
CA VAL A 78 17.08 8.18 29.87
C VAL A 78 16.45 9.48 30.36
N VAL A 79 16.27 10.45 29.45
CA VAL A 79 15.74 11.78 29.74
C VAL A 79 14.34 12.01 29.17
N GLY A 80 13.79 11.03 28.47
CA GLY A 80 12.42 11.04 28.00
C GLY A 80 12.06 9.77 27.23
N GLY A 81 10.79 9.59 26.94
CA GLY A 81 10.34 8.50 26.08
C GLY A 81 8.91 8.66 25.61
N VAL A 82 8.53 7.85 24.64
CA VAL A 82 7.18 7.77 24.07
C VAL A 82 6.86 6.33 23.70
N ARG A 83 5.61 5.94 23.92
CA ARG A 83 5.08 4.62 23.62
C ARG A 83 4.23 4.67 22.35
N LEU A 84 4.46 3.73 21.44
CA LEU A 84 3.64 3.47 20.27
C LEU A 84 3.07 2.06 20.38
N ALA A 85 1.78 1.89 20.07
CA ALA A 85 1.16 0.57 20.08
C ALA A 85 -0.05 0.52 19.12
N PRO A 86 -0.38 -0.66 18.57
CA PRO A 86 -1.65 -0.89 17.89
C PRO A 86 -2.84 -0.61 18.83
N ARG A 87 -3.94 -0.13 18.26
CA ARG A 87 -5.17 0.20 19.03
C ARG A 87 -6.16 -0.93 19.15
N CYS A 88 -6.04 -1.93 18.30
CA CYS A 88 -7.02 -3.00 18.20
C CYS A 88 -6.34 -4.34 17.94
N GLU A 89 -7.10 -5.39 18.24
CA GLU A 89 -6.81 -6.75 17.82
C GLU A 89 -7.96 -7.23 16.91
N PRO A 90 -7.65 -7.75 15.70
CA PRO A 90 -6.33 -7.84 15.10
C PRO A 90 -5.74 -6.45 14.73
N ASP A 91 -4.42 -6.36 14.52
CA ASP A 91 -3.79 -5.09 14.09
C ASP A 91 -4.26 -4.70 12.68
N LEU A 92 -4.90 -3.54 12.57
CA LEU A 92 -5.42 -2.96 11.33
C LEU A 92 -4.51 -1.85 10.77
N GLY A 93 -3.31 -1.67 11.30
CA GLY A 93 -2.46 -0.52 11.01
C GLY A 93 -3.00 0.78 11.65
N TRP A 94 -3.84 0.67 12.69
CA TRP A 94 -4.28 1.79 13.51
C TRP A 94 -3.49 1.79 14.81
N TRP A 95 -2.55 2.73 14.95
CA TRP A 95 -1.68 2.83 16.11
C TRP A 95 -1.90 4.14 16.86
N THR A 96 -1.46 4.18 18.12
CA THR A 96 -1.42 5.42 18.91
C THR A 96 -0.07 5.73 19.50
N GLY A 97 0.28 7.01 19.52
CA GLY A 97 1.31 7.57 20.38
C GLY A 97 0.71 7.87 21.76
N SER A 98 1.36 7.40 22.82
CA SER A 98 0.91 7.58 24.20
C SER A 98 2.09 7.71 25.16
N ARG A 99 1.79 8.15 26.40
CA ARG A 99 2.76 8.21 27.51
C ARG A 99 4.06 8.94 27.15
N LEU A 100 3.95 10.01 26.35
CA LEU A 100 5.09 10.90 26.07
C LEU A 100 5.49 11.62 27.35
N VAL A 101 6.73 11.43 27.77
CA VAL A 101 7.27 12.06 28.98
C VAL A 101 8.69 12.54 28.77
N THR A 102 9.06 13.63 29.43
CA THR A 102 10.43 14.12 29.54
C THR A 102 10.77 14.37 31.00
N SER A 103 12.03 14.16 31.37
CA SER A 103 12.54 14.49 32.70
C SER A 103 12.41 15.99 32.96
N ALA A 104 12.28 16.39 34.22
CA ALA A 104 12.13 17.81 34.58
C ALA A 104 13.27 18.69 34.02
N ALA A 105 14.51 18.18 34.04
CA ALA A 105 15.69 18.85 33.50
C ALA A 105 15.67 18.99 31.97
N ALA A 106 14.88 18.18 31.25
CA ALA A 106 14.80 18.15 29.79
C ALA A 106 13.51 18.78 29.22
N ARG A 107 12.63 19.36 30.05
CA ARG A 107 11.34 19.92 29.59
C ARG A 107 11.49 21.06 28.58
N SER A 108 12.58 21.83 28.64
CA SER A 108 12.87 22.95 27.73
C SER A 108 13.97 22.65 26.69
N SER A 109 14.52 21.44 26.65
CA SER A 109 15.68 21.09 25.79
C SER A 109 15.29 20.57 24.40
N GLY A 110 13.99 20.55 24.06
CA GLY A 110 13.50 20.06 22.77
C GLY A 110 13.32 18.54 22.66
N VAL A 111 13.56 17.78 23.75
CA VAL A 111 13.38 16.31 23.76
C VAL A 111 11.96 15.89 23.40
N GLY A 112 10.94 16.57 23.93
CA GLY A 112 9.52 16.25 23.65
C GLY A 112 9.19 16.30 22.15
N PRO A 113 9.38 17.45 21.47
CA PRO A 113 9.22 17.55 20.02
C PRO A 113 10.06 16.53 19.22
N ALA A 114 11.29 16.23 19.65
CA ALA A 114 12.14 15.25 18.98
C ALA A 114 11.57 13.83 19.09
N LEU A 115 11.08 13.43 20.27
CA LEU A 115 10.39 12.15 20.49
C LEU A 115 9.11 12.04 19.66
N VAL A 116 8.32 13.12 19.55
CA VAL A 116 7.12 13.14 18.69
C VAL A 116 7.50 12.91 17.22
N ARG A 117 8.52 13.62 16.70
CA ARG A 117 9.00 13.40 15.32
C ARG A 117 9.51 11.96 15.12
N ALA A 118 10.26 11.43 16.07
CA ALA A 118 10.76 10.06 16.01
C ALA A 118 9.62 9.03 16.02
N ALA A 119 8.58 9.26 16.82
CA ALA A 119 7.38 8.42 16.83
C ALA A 119 6.65 8.46 15.47
N CYS A 120 6.48 9.64 14.88
CA CYS A 120 5.86 9.78 13.55
C CYS A 120 6.66 9.03 12.47
N ALA A 121 7.99 9.23 12.45
CA ALA A 121 8.88 8.54 11.53
C ALA A 121 8.84 7.01 11.71
N HIS A 122 8.77 6.54 12.96
CA HIS A 122 8.62 5.12 13.26
C HIS A 122 7.28 4.57 12.74
N ALA A 123 6.16 5.25 13.02
CA ALA A 123 4.84 4.84 12.55
C ALA A 123 4.79 4.76 11.00
N GLU A 124 5.35 5.74 10.30
CA GLU A 124 5.45 5.72 8.84
C GLU A 124 6.27 4.53 8.32
N SER A 125 7.41 4.26 8.95
CA SER A 125 8.31 3.16 8.58
C SER A 125 7.68 1.79 8.83
N ALA A 126 6.95 1.65 9.94
CA ALA A 126 6.22 0.45 10.31
C ALA A 126 4.98 0.18 9.43
N GLY A 127 4.62 1.10 8.54
CA GLY A 127 3.44 0.93 7.67
C GLY A 127 2.11 1.14 8.36
N VAL A 128 2.11 1.94 9.43
CA VAL A 128 0.87 2.43 10.05
C VAL A 128 0.06 3.20 9.00
N LEU A 129 -1.25 3.05 9.08
CA LEU A 129 -2.25 3.65 8.19
C LEU A 129 -3.08 4.73 8.88
N ARG A 130 -3.18 4.67 10.21
CA ARG A 130 -3.77 5.71 11.05
C ARG A 130 -2.97 5.83 12.34
N PHE A 131 -2.49 7.02 12.64
CA PHE A 131 -1.70 7.28 13.84
C PHE A 131 -2.30 8.42 14.65
N ASP A 132 -2.87 8.08 15.81
CA ASP A 132 -3.57 9.02 16.68
C ASP A 132 -2.80 9.25 17.99
N ALA A 133 -3.13 10.32 18.71
CA ALA A 133 -2.67 10.58 20.06
C ALA A 133 -3.72 11.36 20.84
N THR A 134 -3.85 11.08 22.14
CA THR A 134 -4.56 11.97 23.07
C THR A 134 -3.55 12.87 23.76
N VAL A 135 -3.59 14.17 23.48
CA VAL A 135 -2.58 15.12 23.92
C VAL A 135 -3.21 16.08 24.91
N GLN A 136 -2.60 16.30 26.09
CA GLN A 136 -3.14 17.29 27.04
C GLN A 136 -3.33 18.63 26.34
N ARG A 137 -4.47 19.30 26.55
CA ARG A 137 -4.88 20.47 25.75
C ARG A 137 -3.79 21.56 25.66
N ARG A 138 -3.03 21.76 26.73
CA ARG A 138 -1.89 22.71 26.80
C ARG A 138 -0.75 22.44 25.80
N TYR A 139 -0.62 21.21 25.30
CA TYR A 139 0.41 20.79 24.35
C TYR A 139 -0.10 20.66 22.90
N ALA A 140 -1.41 20.83 22.65
CA ALA A 140 -2.00 20.68 21.33
C ALA A 140 -1.36 21.62 20.29
N ALA A 141 -1.08 22.87 20.66
CA ALA A 141 -0.41 23.84 19.78
C ALA A 141 0.98 23.37 19.32
N MET A 142 1.76 22.76 20.21
CA MET A 142 3.08 22.20 19.87
C MET A 142 2.97 20.99 18.95
N PHE A 143 1.95 20.15 19.11
CA PHE A 143 1.67 19.09 18.14
C PHE A 143 1.26 19.66 16.78
N GLY A 144 0.44 20.71 16.76
CA GLY A 144 0.05 21.44 15.55
C GLY A 144 1.25 21.98 14.77
N THR A 145 2.24 22.59 15.44
CA THR A 145 3.48 23.07 14.76
C THR A 145 4.36 21.93 14.24
N LEU A 146 4.17 20.71 14.75
CA LEU A 146 4.85 19.51 14.25
C LEU A 146 4.13 18.89 13.04
N GLY A 147 2.91 19.31 12.73
CA GLY A 147 2.11 18.82 11.60
C GLY A 147 0.95 17.89 12.00
N TRP A 148 0.62 17.77 13.30
CA TRP A 148 -0.55 17.02 13.74
C TRP A 148 -1.84 17.83 13.59
N GLU A 149 -2.93 17.14 13.26
CA GLU A 149 -4.26 17.70 13.07
C GLU A 149 -5.09 17.54 14.35
N ASP A 150 -5.77 18.61 14.81
CA ASP A 150 -6.71 18.59 15.94
C ASP A 150 -8.10 18.15 15.46
N HIS A 151 -8.62 17.06 16.03
CA HIS A 151 -9.91 16.46 15.71
C HIS A 151 -10.94 16.62 16.85
N GLY A 152 -10.68 17.49 17.81
CA GLY A 152 -11.63 17.85 18.87
C GLY A 152 -11.17 17.46 20.26
N ASP A 153 -11.99 17.84 21.24
CA ASP A 153 -11.66 17.68 22.65
C ASP A 153 -12.07 16.31 23.20
N CYS A 154 -11.30 15.81 24.15
CA CYS A 154 -11.62 14.61 24.93
C CYS A 154 -11.14 14.76 26.37
N LEU A 155 -11.54 13.79 27.22
CA LEU A 155 -11.05 13.68 28.58
C LEU A 155 -10.21 12.41 28.73
N VAL A 156 -9.05 12.54 29.35
CA VAL A 156 -8.23 11.40 29.77
C VAL A 156 -7.95 11.56 31.25
N ALA A 157 -8.34 10.56 32.04
CA ALA A 157 -8.26 10.60 33.52
C ALA A 157 -8.89 11.89 34.11
N GLY A 158 -10.03 12.32 33.56
CA GLY A 158 -10.73 13.54 34.00
C GLY A 158 -10.09 14.86 33.58
N GLN A 159 -8.97 14.84 32.84
CA GLN A 159 -8.27 16.04 32.40
C GLN A 159 -8.51 16.38 30.92
N PRO A 160 -8.59 17.68 30.56
CA PRO A 160 -8.76 18.11 29.17
C PRO A 160 -7.61 17.70 28.24
N HIS A 161 -7.96 17.01 27.17
CA HIS A 161 -7.07 16.57 26.10
C HIS A 161 -7.66 16.95 24.74
N ALA A 162 -6.82 16.95 23.72
CA ALA A 162 -7.19 17.02 22.31
C ALA A 162 -6.94 15.65 21.66
N LEU A 163 -7.84 15.24 20.77
CA LEU A 163 -7.67 14.13 19.86
C LEU A 163 -6.84 14.60 18.67
N MET A 164 -5.58 14.18 18.60
CA MET A 164 -4.65 14.59 17.56
C MET A 164 -4.40 13.43 16.60
N ARG A 165 -4.24 13.72 15.30
CA ARG A 165 -3.84 12.72 14.28
C ARG A 165 -2.63 13.16 13.49
N TRP A 166 -1.74 12.22 13.20
CA TRP A 166 -0.65 12.43 12.26
C TRP A 166 -1.12 12.08 10.84
N PRO A 167 -0.97 13.00 9.86
CA PRO A 167 -1.36 12.71 8.49
C PRO A 167 -0.39 11.70 7.85
N LEU A 168 -0.94 10.58 7.39
CA LEU A 168 -0.20 9.50 6.73
C LEU A 168 -0.61 9.43 5.26
N HIS A 169 0.34 9.65 4.35
CA HIS A 169 0.07 9.75 2.90
C HIS A 169 0.59 8.56 2.09
N ARG A 170 0.81 7.40 2.72
CA ARG A 170 1.41 6.22 2.06
C ARG A 170 0.66 5.81 0.79
N MET A 171 -0.67 5.70 0.85
CA MET A 171 -1.51 5.27 -0.27
C MET A 171 -1.57 6.33 -1.37
N GLN A 172 -1.78 7.60 -1.01
CA GLN A 172 -1.72 8.72 -1.95
C GLN A 172 -0.37 8.75 -2.70
N ARG A 173 0.76 8.69 -1.98
CA ARG A 173 2.10 8.68 -2.60
C ARG A 173 2.30 7.51 -3.55
N LEU A 174 1.75 6.33 -3.23
CA LEU A 174 1.83 5.17 -4.12
C LEU A 174 1.00 5.39 -5.39
N ALA A 175 -0.23 5.88 -5.26
CA ALA A 175 -1.07 6.23 -6.39
C ALA A 175 -0.41 7.30 -7.29
N ASP A 176 0.14 8.35 -6.69
CA ASP A 176 0.85 9.42 -7.41
C ASP A 176 2.07 8.88 -8.17
N ALA A 177 2.89 8.06 -7.51
CA ALA A 177 4.10 7.51 -8.10
C ALA A 177 3.83 6.50 -9.24
N THR A 178 2.63 5.92 -9.30
CA THR A 178 2.32 4.83 -10.24
C THR A 178 1.32 5.20 -11.33
N LYS A 179 0.41 6.16 -11.08
CA LYS A 179 -0.76 6.37 -11.95
C LYS A 179 -1.13 7.84 -12.22
N SER A 180 -0.80 8.81 -11.35
CA SER A 180 -1.36 10.18 -11.48
C SER A 180 -0.89 10.96 -12.70
N PHE A 181 0.22 10.56 -13.32
CA PHE A 181 0.74 11.18 -14.54
C PHE A 181 0.05 10.69 -15.81
N LEU A 182 -0.78 9.64 -15.76
CA LEU A 182 -1.32 8.98 -16.94
C LEU A 182 -2.25 9.90 -17.75
N GLY A 183 -3.15 10.62 -17.09
CA GLY A 183 -4.10 11.52 -17.75
C GLY A 183 -3.41 12.56 -18.64
N ASP A 184 -2.35 13.18 -18.12
CA ASP A 184 -1.57 14.19 -18.84
C ASP A 184 -0.69 13.54 -19.92
N ALA A 185 0.03 12.46 -19.57
CA ALA A 185 0.95 11.80 -20.50
C ALA A 185 0.23 11.17 -21.71
N LEU A 186 -1.01 10.71 -21.52
CA LEU A 186 -1.82 10.07 -22.56
C LEU A 186 -2.77 11.04 -23.27
N ALA A 187 -2.77 12.34 -22.92
CA ALA A 187 -3.61 13.35 -23.57
C ALA A 187 -3.49 13.39 -25.10
N PRO A 188 -2.30 13.23 -25.72
CA PRO A 188 -2.19 13.18 -27.18
C PRO A 188 -2.97 12.01 -27.81
N LEU A 189 -3.09 10.87 -27.12
CA LEU A 189 -3.85 9.73 -27.63
C LEU A 189 -5.36 9.98 -27.60
N ARG A 190 -5.86 10.74 -26.62
CA ARG A 190 -7.29 11.14 -26.58
C ARG A 190 -7.71 12.01 -27.76
N ALA A 191 -6.77 12.76 -28.34
CA ALA A 191 -7.05 13.60 -29.51
C ALA A 191 -7.19 12.77 -30.80
N VAL A 192 -6.76 11.51 -30.79
CA VAL A 192 -6.90 10.59 -31.93
C VAL A 192 -8.27 9.91 -31.88
N PRO A 193 -9.07 9.91 -32.97
CA PRO A 193 -10.34 9.18 -33.01
C PRO A 193 -10.16 7.70 -32.65
N GLY A 194 -10.90 7.22 -31.65
CA GLY A 194 -10.79 5.84 -31.12
C GLY A 194 -9.55 5.59 -30.25
N GLY A 195 -8.81 6.64 -29.90
CA GLY A 195 -7.67 6.54 -28.98
C GLY A 195 -8.11 6.25 -27.55
N LEU A 196 -7.28 5.49 -26.82
CA LEU A 196 -7.56 4.95 -25.48
C LEU A 196 -8.73 3.97 -25.37
N GLY A 197 -9.25 3.49 -26.51
CA GLY A 197 -10.30 2.47 -26.54
C GLY A 197 -11.69 3.04 -26.87
N PRO A 198 -12.71 2.17 -26.96
CA PRO A 198 -14.08 2.58 -27.19
C PRO A 198 -14.68 3.27 -25.96
N ASP A 199 -15.72 4.08 -26.18
CA ASP A 199 -16.47 4.74 -25.10
C ASP A 199 -16.93 3.73 -24.03
N GLY A 200 -16.72 4.06 -22.76
CA GLY A 200 -17.03 3.19 -21.62
C GLY A 200 -15.88 2.30 -21.15
N PHE A 201 -14.75 2.28 -21.88
CA PHE A 201 -13.57 1.45 -21.58
C PHE A 201 -12.27 2.24 -21.42
N VAL A 202 -12.33 3.57 -21.30
CA VAL A 202 -11.13 4.38 -21.10
C VAL A 202 -10.54 4.09 -19.71
N GLY A 203 -9.27 3.64 -19.69
CA GLY A 203 -8.57 3.30 -18.44
C GLY A 203 -8.95 1.93 -17.84
N ASP A 204 -9.67 1.11 -18.60
CA ASP A 204 -9.90 -0.30 -18.27
C ASP A 204 -8.61 -1.13 -18.32
N ASP A 205 -8.65 -2.34 -17.72
CA ASP A 205 -7.49 -3.24 -17.68
C ASP A 205 -7.16 -3.84 -19.05
N GLY A 206 -8.17 -3.90 -19.93
CA GLY A 206 -7.99 -4.25 -21.33
C GLY A 206 -8.92 -3.45 -22.23
N VAL A 207 -8.79 -3.66 -23.54
CA VAL A 207 -9.57 -2.96 -24.57
C VAL A 207 -10.33 -3.96 -25.43
N PRO A 208 -11.67 -3.85 -25.52
CA PRO A 208 -12.44 -4.59 -26.53
C PRO A 208 -12.05 -4.11 -27.94
N LEU A 209 -11.69 -5.04 -28.81
CA LEU A 209 -11.31 -4.72 -30.19
C LEU A 209 -12.57 -4.53 -31.05
N PRO A 210 -12.72 -3.38 -31.74
CA PRO A 210 -13.92 -3.06 -32.52
C PRO A 210 -14.29 -4.15 -33.53
N GLY A 211 -15.57 -4.52 -33.56
CA GLY A 211 -16.12 -5.49 -34.52
C GLY A 211 -15.76 -6.96 -34.24
N SER A 212 -15.26 -7.27 -33.04
CA SER A 212 -14.90 -8.64 -32.65
C SER A 212 -15.33 -8.93 -31.20
N ASP A 213 -15.17 -10.17 -30.76
CA ASP A 213 -15.29 -10.58 -29.36
C ASP A 213 -13.93 -10.65 -28.64
N LEU A 214 -12.89 -10.05 -29.24
CA LEU A 214 -11.53 -10.04 -28.69
C LEU A 214 -11.34 -8.87 -27.72
N VAL A 215 -10.62 -9.14 -26.65
CA VAL A 215 -10.09 -8.15 -25.70
C VAL A 215 -8.58 -8.25 -25.74
N ALA A 216 -7.90 -7.11 -25.83
CA ALA A 216 -6.45 -7.03 -25.73
C ALA A 216 -6.04 -6.36 -24.41
N ALA A 217 -5.02 -6.91 -23.74
CA ALA A 217 -4.34 -6.30 -22.61
C ALA A 217 -2.85 -6.20 -22.91
N CYS A 218 -2.16 -5.21 -22.35
CA CYS A 218 -0.74 -5.04 -22.57
C CYS A 218 -0.10 -4.42 -21.34
N ASP A 219 0.96 -5.05 -20.84
CA ASP A 219 1.69 -4.55 -19.69
C ASP A 219 3.21 -4.62 -19.89
N ALA A 220 3.89 -3.65 -19.30
CA ALA A 220 5.34 -3.51 -19.30
C ALA A 220 5.89 -3.72 -17.88
N ILE A 221 6.85 -4.62 -17.76
CA ILE A 221 7.44 -4.94 -16.46
C ILE A 221 8.55 -3.95 -16.13
N ILE A 222 8.51 -3.42 -14.89
CA ILE A 222 9.50 -2.46 -14.39
C ILE A 222 10.94 -3.00 -14.59
N PRO A 223 11.85 -2.24 -15.24
CA PRO A 223 13.19 -2.75 -15.58
C PRO A 223 13.97 -3.28 -14.39
N SER A 224 13.86 -2.61 -13.24
CA SER A 224 14.55 -3.04 -12.01
C SER A 224 14.14 -4.44 -11.52
N MET A 225 12.91 -4.90 -11.81
CA MET A 225 12.49 -6.27 -11.52
C MET A 225 13.03 -7.25 -12.55
N VAL A 226 13.02 -6.88 -13.84
CA VAL A 226 13.63 -7.67 -14.92
C VAL A 226 15.11 -7.94 -14.66
N GLU A 227 15.82 -6.96 -14.10
CA GLU A 227 17.25 -7.09 -13.77
C GLU A 227 17.49 -7.92 -12.49
N ARG A 228 16.73 -7.66 -11.42
CA ARG A 228 16.96 -8.28 -10.09
C ARG A 228 16.42 -9.70 -9.98
N ASP A 229 15.23 -9.95 -10.53
CA ASP A 229 14.59 -11.27 -10.54
C ASP A 229 13.95 -11.54 -11.93
N PRO A 230 14.77 -11.79 -12.97
CA PRO A 230 14.29 -11.95 -14.36
C PRO A 230 13.31 -13.10 -14.54
N GLU A 231 13.47 -14.20 -13.80
CA GLU A 231 12.56 -15.34 -13.91
C GLU A 231 11.19 -15.01 -13.29
N TRP A 232 11.18 -14.24 -12.19
CA TRP A 232 9.95 -13.69 -11.65
C TRP A 232 9.31 -12.63 -12.55
N ALA A 233 10.13 -11.76 -13.15
CA ALA A 233 9.64 -10.77 -14.10
C ALA A 233 8.93 -11.45 -15.28
N GLY A 234 9.50 -12.54 -15.81
CA GLY A 234 8.86 -13.36 -16.84
C GLY A 234 7.58 -14.05 -16.36
N TRP A 235 7.51 -14.49 -15.10
CA TRP A 235 6.26 -15.01 -14.54
C TRP A 235 5.19 -13.92 -14.44
N CYS A 236 5.57 -12.77 -13.87
CA CYS A 236 4.68 -11.63 -13.66
C CYS A 236 4.14 -11.08 -14.98
N SER A 237 4.93 -11.05 -16.05
CA SER A 237 4.45 -10.52 -17.34
C SER A 237 3.28 -11.30 -17.92
N VAL A 238 3.18 -12.60 -17.61
CA VAL A 238 2.01 -13.42 -17.94
C VAL A 238 0.89 -13.18 -16.92
N LEU A 239 1.22 -13.22 -15.62
CA LEU A 239 0.25 -13.06 -14.52
C LEU A 239 -0.58 -11.77 -14.65
N VAL A 240 0.07 -10.62 -14.81
CA VAL A 240 -0.61 -9.31 -14.86
C VAL A 240 -1.58 -9.23 -16.04
N ASN A 241 -1.12 -9.67 -17.22
CA ASN A 241 -1.96 -9.69 -18.42
C ASN A 241 -3.15 -10.67 -18.31
N VAL A 242 -2.96 -11.82 -17.64
CA VAL A 242 -4.07 -12.74 -17.38
C VAL A 242 -5.06 -12.14 -16.39
N ASN A 243 -4.57 -11.43 -15.36
CA ASN A 243 -5.44 -10.71 -14.43
C ASN A 243 -6.24 -9.61 -15.14
N ASP A 244 -5.61 -8.84 -16.03
CA ASP A 244 -6.29 -7.81 -16.84
C ASP A 244 -7.44 -8.40 -17.64
N LEU A 245 -7.18 -9.48 -18.39
CA LEU A 245 -8.22 -10.17 -19.16
C LEU A 245 -9.31 -10.75 -18.25
N THR A 246 -8.92 -11.27 -17.08
CA THR A 246 -9.87 -11.78 -16.08
C THR A 246 -10.78 -10.66 -15.60
N ALA A 247 -10.26 -9.48 -15.26
CA ALA A 247 -11.04 -8.33 -14.82
C ALA A 247 -12.05 -7.88 -15.89
N MET A 248 -11.68 -7.98 -17.16
CA MET A 248 -12.57 -7.72 -18.30
C MET A 248 -13.61 -8.84 -18.54
N GLY A 249 -13.57 -9.93 -17.77
CA GLY A 249 -14.41 -11.12 -17.98
C GLY A 249 -14.06 -11.90 -19.25
N ALA A 250 -12.84 -11.72 -19.77
CA ALA A 250 -12.36 -12.34 -21.00
C ALA A 250 -11.56 -13.62 -20.69
N ALA A 251 -11.87 -14.71 -21.42
CA ALA A 251 -11.09 -15.94 -21.33
C ALA A 251 -9.77 -15.77 -22.11
N PRO A 252 -8.58 -15.90 -21.48
CA PRO A 252 -7.31 -15.75 -22.17
C PRO A 252 -7.12 -16.79 -23.27
N THR A 253 -6.59 -16.36 -24.42
CA THR A 253 -6.40 -17.21 -25.62
C THR A 253 -4.95 -17.27 -26.09
N GLY A 254 -4.15 -16.25 -25.82
CA GLY A 254 -2.74 -16.26 -26.21
C GLY A 254 -2.01 -14.97 -25.85
N LEU A 255 -0.68 -15.02 -25.96
CA LEU A 255 0.24 -13.96 -25.56
C LEU A 255 1.22 -13.64 -26.70
N LEU A 256 1.65 -12.38 -26.79
CA LEU A 256 2.83 -11.95 -27.52
C LEU A 256 3.83 -11.33 -26.54
N ASP A 257 5.12 -11.62 -26.70
CA ASP A 257 6.17 -11.02 -25.88
C ASP A 257 7.12 -10.10 -26.67
N ALA A 258 7.67 -9.11 -25.98
CA ALA A 258 8.75 -8.26 -26.48
C ALA A 258 9.83 -8.20 -25.40
N VAL A 259 10.99 -8.81 -25.67
CA VAL A 259 12.05 -9.01 -24.69
C VAL A 259 13.37 -8.41 -25.17
N GLY A 260 13.91 -7.47 -24.38
CA GLY A 260 15.26 -6.96 -24.53
C GLY A 260 16.14 -7.42 -23.37
N ALA A 261 17.35 -7.87 -23.65
CA ALA A 261 18.28 -8.30 -22.61
C ALA A 261 19.75 -8.00 -22.95
N PRO A 262 20.58 -7.61 -21.96
CA PRO A 262 21.98 -7.30 -22.20
C PRO A 262 22.83 -8.55 -22.40
N THR A 263 22.38 -9.69 -21.87
CA THR A 263 23.10 -10.97 -21.96
C THR A 263 22.13 -12.12 -22.23
N ARG A 264 22.66 -13.19 -22.85
CA ARG A 264 21.88 -14.40 -23.13
C ARG A 264 21.42 -15.08 -21.84
N SER A 265 22.18 -14.96 -20.76
CA SER A 265 21.82 -15.50 -19.44
C SER A 265 20.57 -14.83 -18.88
N LEU A 266 20.51 -13.49 -18.91
CA LEU A 266 19.32 -12.76 -18.46
C LEU A 266 18.10 -13.11 -19.32
N LEU A 267 18.26 -13.07 -20.65
CA LEU A 267 17.21 -13.46 -21.60
C LEU A 267 16.65 -14.86 -21.30
N THR A 268 17.54 -15.83 -21.09
CA THR A 268 17.14 -17.22 -20.81
C THR A 268 16.31 -17.32 -19.52
N ARG A 269 16.65 -16.54 -18.49
CA ARG A 269 15.88 -16.51 -17.24
C ARG A 269 14.51 -15.87 -17.42
N ILE A 270 14.43 -14.77 -18.18
CA ILE A 270 13.15 -14.11 -18.52
C ILE A 270 12.23 -15.09 -19.26
N VAL A 271 12.70 -15.67 -20.37
CA VAL A 271 11.93 -16.60 -21.19
C VAL A 271 11.51 -17.84 -20.40
N ARG A 272 12.35 -18.34 -19.48
CA ARG A 272 11.99 -19.44 -18.58
C ARG A 272 10.80 -19.07 -17.67
N GLY A 273 10.80 -17.85 -17.13
CA GLY A 273 9.68 -17.34 -16.34
C GLY A 273 8.39 -17.29 -17.13
N ILE A 274 8.45 -16.73 -18.35
CA ILE A 274 7.31 -16.64 -19.27
C ILE A 274 6.79 -18.05 -19.59
N ALA A 275 7.67 -18.97 -19.95
CA ALA A 275 7.28 -20.34 -20.31
C ALA A 275 6.62 -21.08 -19.14
N LYS A 276 7.15 -20.92 -17.92
CA LYS A 276 6.56 -21.52 -16.70
C LYS A 276 5.17 -20.96 -16.43
N ALA A 277 4.99 -19.64 -16.49
CA ALA A 277 3.69 -19.02 -16.26
C ALA A 277 2.69 -19.35 -17.38
N SER A 278 3.11 -19.30 -18.64
CA SER A 278 2.31 -19.73 -19.80
C SER A 278 1.78 -21.15 -19.63
N GLN A 279 2.65 -22.08 -19.21
CA GLN A 279 2.24 -23.46 -18.92
C GLN A 279 1.26 -23.55 -17.74
N ALA A 280 1.54 -22.84 -16.64
CA ALA A 280 0.71 -22.87 -15.43
C ALA A 280 -0.70 -22.29 -15.66
N TRP A 281 -0.78 -21.15 -16.35
CA TRP A 281 -2.04 -20.48 -16.69
C TRP A 281 -2.75 -21.08 -17.92
N ARG A 282 -2.09 -22.01 -18.62
CA ARG A 282 -2.58 -22.64 -19.86
C ARG A 282 -2.87 -21.63 -20.98
N VAL A 283 -2.06 -20.57 -21.05
CA VAL A 283 -2.18 -19.53 -22.07
C VAL A 283 -0.93 -19.56 -22.96
N PRO A 284 -1.03 -19.97 -24.23
CA PRO A 284 0.14 -20.13 -25.08
C PRO A 284 0.78 -18.80 -25.47
N VAL A 285 2.11 -18.76 -25.54
CA VAL A 285 2.83 -17.68 -26.23
C VAL A 285 2.77 -17.95 -27.73
N LEU A 286 2.10 -17.06 -28.47
CA LEU A 286 1.85 -17.20 -29.90
C LEU A 286 3.04 -16.71 -30.76
N GLY A 287 3.87 -15.85 -30.20
CA GLY A 287 5.02 -15.26 -30.86
C GLY A 287 5.53 -14.04 -30.12
N GLY A 288 6.44 -13.30 -30.73
CA GLY A 288 7.02 -12.11 -30.12
C GLY A 288 8.30 -11.63 -30.78
N HIS A 289 9.00 -10.74 -30.10
CA HIS A 289 10.25 -10.14 -30.57
C HIS A 289 11.33 -10.20 -29.49
N THR A 290 12.56 -10.52 -29.89
CA THR A 290 13.69 -10.66 -28.95
C THR A 290 14.90 -9.86 -29.44
N GLN A 291 15.48 -9.05 -28.55
CA GLN A 291 16.72 -8.31 -28.77
C GLN A 291 17.77 -8.65 -27.71
N LEU A 292 18.98 -8.95 -28.19
CA LEU A 292 20.14 -9.28 -27.35
C LEU A 292 21.19 -8.16 -27.43
N GLY A 293 21.84 -7.84 -26.32
CA GLY A 293 22.85 -6.78 -26.22
C GLY A 293 22.25 -5.39 -25.98
N VAL A 294 21.01 -5.31 -25.50
CA VAL A 294 20.28 -4.07 -25.19
C VAL A 294 19.94 -4.00 -23.69
N PRO A 295 19.55 -2.84 -23.13
CA PRO A 295 19.05 -2.78 -21.76
C PRO A 295 17.88 -3.74 -21.50
N ALA A 296 17.76 -4.21 -20.26
CA ALA A 296 16.71 -5.14 -19.86
C ALA A 296 15.33 -4.51 -20.03
N SER A 297 14.45 -5.14 -20.80
CA SER A 297 13.08 -4.70 -21.04
C SER A 297 12.18 -5.91 -21.30
N LEU A 298 10.96 -5.85 -20.81
CA LEU A 298 9.97 -6.91 -20.96
C LEU A 298 8.59 -6.28 -21.05
N ALA A 299 7.88 -6.54 -22.15
CA ALA A 299 6.46 -6.26 -22.28
C ALA A 299 5.76 -7.49 -22.83
N VAL A 300 4.52 -7.71 -22.40
CA VAL A 300 3.66 -8.79 -22.90
C VAL A 300 2.31 -8.19 -23.26
N THR A 301 1.76 -8.62 -24.39
CA THR A 301 0.41 -8.34 -24.83
C THR A 301 -0.38 -9.63 -24.82
N ALA A 302 -1.55 -9.63 -24.17
CA ALA A 302 -2.44 -10.78 -24.14
C ALA A 302 -3.73 -10.53 -24.90
N PHE A 303 -4.28 -11.61 -25.45
CA PHE A 303 -5.58 -11.62 -26.10
C PHE A 303 -6.52 -12.56 -25.35
N GLY A 304 -7.74 -12.12 -25.08
CA GLY A 304 -8.82 -12.94 -24.57
C GLY A 304 -10.09 -12.77 -25.38
N ARG A 305 -11.10 -13.62 -25.10
CA ARG A 305 -12.41 -13.55 -25.75
C ARG A 305 -13.54 -13.42 -24.74
N THR A 306 -14.48 -12.53 -25.05
CA THR A 306 -15.79 -12.42 -24.37
C THR A 306 -16.78 -11.67 -25.24
N SER A 307 -18.04 -12.08 -25.21
CA SER A 307 -19.15 -11.36 -25.84
C SER A 307 -19.75 -10.29 -24.91
N SER A 308 -19.31 -10.20 -23.66
CA SER A 308 -19.84 -9.30 -22.65
C SER A 308 -18.70 -8.79 -21.76
N PRO A 309 -17.84 -7.91 -22.30
CA PRO A 309 -16.73 -7.37 -21.53
C PRO A 309 -17.25 -6.57 -20.33
N ILE A 310 -16.61 -6.79 -19.18
CA ILE A 310 -16.87 -6.05 -17.95
C ILE A 310 -15.98 -4.81 -17.96
N ARG A 311 -16.57 -3.66 -17.66
CA ARG A 311 -15.90 -2.36 -17.64
C ARG A 311 -15.58 -1.91 -16.21
N ALA A 312 -14.53 -1.16 -15.99
CA ALA A 312 -14.22 -0.53 -14.70
C ALA A 312 -15.20 0.59 -14.38
N GLY A 313 -15.76 1.25 -15.41
CA GLY A 313 -16.68 2.38 -15.29
C GLY A 313 -18.16 2.04 -15.09
N GLY A 314 -18.49 0.80 -14.71
CA GLY A 314 -19.88 0.36 -14.64
C GLY A 314 -20.57 0.51 -13.29
N GLY A 315 -19.84 0.87 -12.24
CA GLY A 315 -20.37 1.02 -10.89
C GLY A 315 -21.25 2.25 -10.70
N SER A 316 -22.01 2.27 -9.62
CA SER A 316 -22.87 3.38 -9.21
C SER A 316 -22.79 3.62 -7.70
N VAL A 317 -23.10 4.84 -7.26
CA VAL A 317 -23.18 5.16 -5.83
C VAL A 317 -24.12 4.19 -5.11
N GLY A 318 -23.67 3.62 -3.99
CA GLY A 318 -24.38 2.59 -3.23
C GLY A 318 -24.09 1.15 -3.65
N ASP A 319 -23.37 0.92 -4.75
CA ASP A 319 -22.90 -0.42 -5.09
C ASP A 319 -21.89 -0.91 -4.04
N THR A 320 -22.04 -2.18 -3.66
CA THR A 320 -21.15 -2.86 -2.73
C THR A 320 -19.82 -3.19 -3.42
N VAL A 321 -18.73 -2.78 -2.79
CA VAL A 321 -17.37 -3.15 -3.19
C VAL A 321 -16.99 -4.47 -2.53
N ARG A 322 -16.48 -5.41 -3.34
CA ARG A 322 -15.86 -6.65 -2.89
C ARG A 322 -14.41 -6.72 -3.33
N LEU A 323 -13.55 -7.19 -2.44
CA LEU A 323 -12.21 -7.67 -2.77
C LEU A 323 -12.27 -9.20 -2.84
N THR A 324 -11.94 -9.75 -4.00
CA THR A 324 -11.63 -11.18 -4.15
C THR A 324 -10.12 -11.30 -4.26
N ALA A 325 -9.46 -11.86 -3.25
CA ALA A 325 -8.02 -11.97 -3.21
C ALA A 325 -7.59 -13.38 -2.86
N ASP A 326 -6.48 -13.80 -3.44
CA ASP A 326 -5.83 -15.03 -3.10
C ASP A 326 -4.88 -14.82 -1.91
N LEU A 327 -5.30 -15.35 -0.77
CA LEU A 327 -4.59 -15.20 0.50
C LEU A 327 -3.65 -16.38 0.78
N ALA A 328 -3.70 -17.44 -0.04
CA ALA A 328 -2.75 -18.54 0.02
C ALA A 328 -1.51 -18.15 -0.77
N GLY A 329 -0.49 -17.70 -0.06
CA GLY A 329 0.77 -17.27 -0.65
C GLY A 329 1.76 -16.87 0.43
N ASP A 330 2.85 -16.24 0.01
CA ASP A 330 3.80 -15.59 0.91
C ASP A 330 4.42 -14.37 0.22
N TRP A 331 5.10 -13.55 0.99
CA TRP A 331 5.94 -12.50 0.45
C TRP A 331 7.04 -13.08 -0.43
N ARG A 332 7.12 -12.59 -1.67
CA ARG A 332 8.17 -12.99 -2.60
C ARG A 332 9.55 -12.69 -1.98
N PRO A 333 10.48 -13.67 -1.93
CA PRO A 333 11.82 -13.45 -1.37
C PRO A 333 12.51 -12.24 -2.03
N GLY A 334 13.05 -11.32 -1.22
CA GLY A 334 13.67 -10.08 -1.69
C GLY A 334 12.70 -8.95 -2.06
N HIS A 335 11.39 -9.18 -1.98
CA HIS A 335 10.34 -8.21 -2.30
C HIS A 335 9.28 -8.08 -1.19
N HIS A 336 9.67 -8.36 0.05
CA HIS A 336 8.78 -8.30 1.22
C HIS A 336 8.06 -6.95 1.32
N GLY A 337 6.75 -7.01 1.59
CA GLY A 337 5.87 -5.85 1.66
C GLY A 337 5.52 -5.19 0.31
N ARG A 338 5.99 -5.73 -0.82
CA ARG A 338 5.77 -5.18 -2.17
C ARG A 338 5.16 -6.18 -3.15
N GLN A 339 5.52 -7.45 -3.05
CA GLN A 339 5.06 -8.50 -3.97
C GLN A 339 4.61 -9.71 -3.14
N TRP A 340 3.31 -9.99 -3.16
CA TRP A 340 2.75 -11.23 -2.61
C TRP A 340 2.66 -12.26 -3.74
N ASP A 341 3.31 -13.41 -3.56
CA ASP A 341 3.28 -14.50 -4.54
C ASP A 341 2.23 -15.52 -4.11
N SER A 342 1.05 -15.41 -4.73
CA SER A 342 -0.07 -16.34 -4.52
C SER A 342 -0.25 -17.32 -5.69
N SER A 343 0.53 -17.18 -6.77
CA SER A 343 0.25 -17.88 -8.03
C SER A 343 1.33 -18.89 -8.43
N SER A 344 2.60 -18.69 -8.06
CA SER A 344 3.70 -19.52 -8.58
C SER A 344 3.70 -20.96 -8.09
N THR A 345 3.04 -21.22 -6.97
CA THR A 345 2.93 -22.53 -6.33
C THR A 345 1.55 -23.17 -6.50
N ARG A 346 0.61 -22.49 -7.16
CA ARG A 346 -0.74 -23.00 -7.39
C ARG A 346 -0.80 -24.04 -8.49
N SER A 347 -1.82 -24.89 -8.41
CA SER A 347 -2.12 -25.85 -9.46
C SER A 347 -2.66 -25.13 -10.71
N ALA A 348 -2.38 -25.68 -11.89
CA ALA A 348 -2.92 -25.15 -13.14
C ALA A 348 -4.46 -25.16 -13.19
N ASP A 349 -5.12 -26.08 -12.47
CA ASP A 349 -6.58 -26.11 -12.38
C ASP A 349 -7.11 -24.94 -11.53
N ASP A 350 -6.48 -24.64 -10.38
CA ASP A 350 -6.84 -23.48 -9.57
C ASP A 350 -6.65 -22.18 -10.36
N LEU A 351 -5.52 -22.03 -11.08
CA LEU A 351 -5.24 -20.85 -11.89
C LEU A 351 -6.27 -20.66 -13.02
N ALA A 352 -6.69 -21.76 -13.67
CA ALA A 352 -7.76 -21.71 -14.67
C ALA A 352 -9.14 -21.37 -14.07
N GLU A 353 -9.42 -21.80 -12.84
CA GLU A 353 -10.65 -21.39 -12.13
C GLU A 353 -10.61 -19.91 -11.74
N LEU A 354 -9.45 -19.42 -11.30
CA LEU A 354 -9.21 -18.00 -10.98
C LEU A 354 -9.43 -17.10 -12.20
N SER A 355 -8.91 -17.47 -13.37
CA SER A 355 -9.03 -16.64 -14.59
C SER A 355 -10.46 -16.50 -15.12
N THR A 356 -11.41 -17.26 -14.58
CA THR A 356 -12.81 -17.24 -14.98
C THR A 356 -13.73 -16.66 -13.89
N LEU A 357 -13.20 -16.27 -12.73
CA LEU A 357 -14.00 -15.84 -11.57
C LEU A 357 -14.86 -14.61 -11.86
N VAL A 358 -14.26 -13.56 -12.40
CA VAL A 358 -14.96 -12.29 -12.66
C VAL A 358 -16.04 -12.45 -13.73
N ALA A 359 -15.78 -13.25 -14.77
CA ALA A 359 -16.79 -13.62 -15.77
C ALA A 359 -17.99 -14.37 -15.14
N ARG A 360 -17.75 -15.27 -14.17
CA ARG A 360 -18.82 -15.95 -13.42
C ARG A 360 -19.57 -15.02 -12.46
N MET A 361 -18.88 -14.02 -11.89
CA MET A 361 -19.48 -13.01 -11.02
C MET A 361 -20.37 -12.04 -11.81
N ALA A 362 -19.97 -11.69 -13.04
CA ALA A 362 -20.61 -10.71 -13.90
C ALA A 362 -20.98 -9.38 -13.17
N PRO A 363 -20.04 -8.76 -12.42
CA PRO A 363 -20.31 -7.53 -11.70
C PRO A 363 -20.56 -6.36 -12.65
N ARG A 364 -21.09 -5.26 -12.11
CA ARG A 364 -21.24 -4.00 -12.87
C ARG A 364 -19.90 -3.39 -13.23
N ALA A 365 -18.95 -3.44 -12.29
CA ALA A 365 -17.58 -3.04 -12.54
C ALA A 365 -16.58 -4.00 -11.92
N ALA A 366 -15.43 -4.11 -12.56
CA ALA A 366 -14.29 -4.87 -12.06
C ALA A 366 -12.98 -4.16 -12.40
N LYS A 367 -11.97 -4.41 -11.58
CA LYS A 367 -10.58 -4.03 -11.86
C LYS A 367 -9.62 -4.95 -11.15
N ASP A 368 -8.52 -5.31 -11.80
CA ASP A 368 -7.43 -6.05 -11.18
C ASP A 368 -6.64 -5.18 -10.18
N VAL A 369 -6.10 -5.77 -9.12
CA VAL A 369 -5.28 -5.02 -8.17
C VAL A 369 -3.83 -4.93 -8.66
N SER A 370 -3.54 -3.83 -9.36
CA SER A 370 -2.21 -3.50 -9.88
C SER A 370 -1.23 -2.94 -8.82
N MET A 371 -0.07 -2.45 -9.28
CA MET A 371 1.00 -1.82 -8.48
C MET A 371 0.57 -0.61 -7.62
N ALA A 372 -0.60 -0.03 -7.86
CA ALA A 372 -1.17 1.01 -7.00
C ALA A 372 -1.73 0.45 -5.67
N GLY A 373 -1.73 -0.88 -5.51
CA GLY A 373 -2.30 -1.58 -4.37
C GLY A 373 -3.82 -1.53 -4.36
N VAL A 374 -4.42 -2.19 -3.35
CA VAL A 374 -5.89 -2.30 -3.22
C VAL A 374 -6.54 -0.91 -3.22
N VAL A 375 -6.00 0.04 -2.46
CA VAL A 375 -6.60 1.36 -2.30
C VAL A 375 -6.43 2.22 -3.56
N GLY A 376 -5.26 2.18 -4.20
CA GLY A 376 -5.03 2.92 -5.44
C GLY A 376 -5.90 2.40 -6.58
N THR A 377 -5.97 1.07 -6.77
CA THR A 377 -6.87 0.46 -7.75
C THR A 377 -8.33 0.77 -7.46
N MET A 378 -8.76 0.76 -6.20
CA MET A 378 -10.13 1.17 -5.84
C MET A 378 -10.43 2.59 -6.31
N GLY A 379 -9.45 3.50 -6.18
CA GLY A 379 -9.57 4.86 -6.69
C GLY A 379 -9.69 4.91 -8.22
N MET A 380 -8.95 4.06 -8.95
CA MET A 380 -9.07 3.94 -10.41
C MET A 380 -10.46 3.45 -10.84
N LEU A 381 -10.99 2.40 -10.20
CA LEU A 381 -12.34 1.89 -10.50
C LEU A 381 -13.41 2.94 -10.17
N ALA A 382 -13.25 3.64 -9.04
CA ALA A 382 -14.19 4.68 -8.64
C ALA A 382 -14.16 5.90 -9.58
N GLU A 383 -12.97 6.34 -10.00
CA GLU A 383 -12.75 7.38 -11.01
C GLU A 383 -13.47 7.03 -12.32
N ALA A 384 -13.17 5.84 -12.87
CA ALA A 384 -13.78 5.33 -14.10
C ALA A 384 -15.31 5.27 -13.98
N SER A 385 -15.84 4.90 -12.81
CA SER A 385 -17.27 4.85 -12.53
C SER A 385 -17.91 6.23 -12.30
N GLY A 386 -17.14 7.31 -12.22
CA GLY A 386 -17.69 8.64 -11.92
C GLY A 386 -18.10 8.81 -10.44
N THR A 387 -17.49 8.05 -9.53
CA THR A 387 -17.80 8.00 -8.09
C THR A 387 -16.55 8.26 -7.24
N GLY A 388 -16.65 8.12 -5.91
CA GLY A 388 -15.52 7.74 -5.06
C GLY A 388 -15.85 6.47 -4.26
N ALA A 389 -15.01 6.08 -3.31
CA ALA A 389 -15.20 4.85 -2.54
C ALA A 389 -14.93 5.02 -1.05
N GLU A 390 -15.60 4.21 -0.23
CA GLU A 390 -15.27 4.01 1.17
C GLU A 390 -15.04 2.52 1.43
N LEU A 391 -13.90 2.17 2.02
CA LEU A 391 -13.53 0.81 2.41
C LEU A 391 -13.58 0.69 3.93
N ASP A 392 -14.24 -0.36 4.43
CA ASP A 392 -14.26 -0.76 5.83
C ASP A 392 -13.01 -1.59 6.13
N VAL A 393 -12.05 -0.99 6.84
CA VAL A 393 -10.71 -1.55 7.06
C VAL A 393 -10.77 -2.91 7.75
N ALA A 394 -11.71 -3.10 8.68
CA ALA A 394 -11.86 -4.34 9.43
C ALA A 394 -12.43 -5.49 8.58
N ARG A 395 -13.03 -5.18 7.42
CA ARG A 395 -13.68 -6.15 6.54
C ARG A 395 -12.86 -6.51 5.31
N ILE A 396 -11.71 -5.87 5.10
CA ILE A 396 -10.84 -6.18 3.96
C ILE A 396 -10.23 -7.58 4.15
N PRO A 397 -10.45 -8.53 3.22
CA PRO A 397 -9.73 -9.79 3.21
C PRO A 397 -8.22 -9.57 3.15
N ARG A 398 -7.47 -10.20 4.07
CA ARG A 398 -6.00 -10.12 4.11
C ARG A 398 -5.37 -11.43 4.56
N PRO A 399 -4.15 -11.77 4.10
CA PRO A 399 -3.39 -12.86 4.68
C PRO A 399 -2.84 -12.44 6.05
N ALA A 400 -2.08 -13.32 6.70
CA ALA A 400 -1.36 -13.00 7.94
C ALA A 400 -0.16 -12.06 7.66
N ALA A 401 -0.45 -10.84 7.20
CA ALA A 401 0.52 -9.83 6.81
C ALA A 401 0.09 -8.44 7.30
N ASP A 402 1.06 -7.53 7.48
CA ASP A 402 0.80 -6.17 7.95
C ASP A 402 -0.19 -5.44 7.03
N MET A 403 -1.22 -4.80 7.62
CA MET A 403 -2.29 -4.16 6.85
C MET A 403 -1.75 -3.11 5.87
N GLY A 404 -0.78 -2.29 6.32
CA GLY A 404 -0.19 -1.28 5.46
C GLY A 404 0.56 -1.85 4.27
N ALA A 405 1.27 -2.97 4.45
CA ALA A 405 1.95 -3.66 3.37
C ALA A 405 0.94 -4.31 2.42
N TRP A 406 -0.07 -5.00 2.94
CA TRP A 406 -1.10 -5.66 2.13
C TRP A 406 -1.90 -4.69 1.25
N LEU A 407 -2.29 -3.54 1.78
CA LEU A 407 -3.06 -2.56 1.01
C LEU A 407 -2.22 -1.80 -0.05
N THR A 408 -0.89 -1.97 -0.03
CA THR A 408 0.04 -1.23 -0.91
C THR A 408 0.96 -2.12 -1.74
N CYS A 409 0.87 -3.44 -1.61
CA CYS A 409 1.61 -4.39 -2.44
C CYS A 409 0.85 -4.73 -3.72
N PHE A 410 1.57 -5.36 -4.66
CA PHE A 410 0.93 -6.18 -5.68
C PHE A 410 0.60 -7.55 -5.08
N PRO A 411 -0.69 -7.96 -5.06
CA PRO A 411 -1.16 -9.12 -4.29
C PRO A 411 -1.04 -10.46 -5.04
N GLY A 412 -0.44 -10.52 -6.22
CA GLY A 412 -0.43 -11.72 -7.06
C GLY A 412 -1.75 -11.86 -7.82
N TYR A 413 -2.78 -12.42 -7.18
CA TYR A 413 -4.15 -12.43 -7.69
C TYR A 413 -5.10 -11.71 -6.74
N ALA A 414 -5.62 -10.56 -7.16
CA ALA A 414 -6.78 -9.95 -6.53
C ALA A 414 -7.59 -9.09 -7.50
N MET A 415 -8.91 -9.05 -7.27
CA MET A 415 -9.90 -8.35 -8.08
C MET A 415 -10.77 -7.49 -7.18
N LEU A 416 -10.92 -6.23 -7.53
CA LEU A 416 -11.96 -5.35 -6.98
C LEU A 416 -13.17 -5.40 -7.88
N THR A 417 -14.34 -5.61 -7.29
CA THR A 417 -15.61 -5.63 -8.03
C THR A 417 -16.63 -4.74 -7.33
N ALA A 418 -17.46 -4.06 -8.10
CA ALA A 418 -18.59 -3.29 -7.60
C ALA A 418 -19.88 -3.78 -8.26
N ASP A 419 -20.89 -4.05 -7.44
CA ASP A 419 -22.22 -4.44 -7.89
C ASP A 419 -23.26 -4.16 -6.81
N ARG A 420 -24.54 -4.33 -7.15
CA ARG A 420 -25.66 -4.17 -6.22
C ARG A 420 -25.49 -5.06 -4.98
N ALA A 421 -26.02 -4.56 -3.87
CA ALA A 421 -26.11 -5.34 -2.63
C ALA A 421 -26.81 -6.68 -2.88
N GLY A 422 -26.29 -7.76 -2.31
CA GLY A 422 -26.85 -9.10 -2.43
C GLY A 422 -26.47 -9.87 -3.70
N ALA A 423 -25.64 -9.31 -4.60
CA ALA A 423 -25.11 -10.07 -5.74
C ALA A 423 -24.38 -11.36 -5.29
N SER A 424 -24.62 -12.45 -6.01
CA SER A 424 -24.07 -13.77 -5.69
C SER A 424 -22.56 -13.81 -5.81
N THR A 425 -21.91 -14.54 -4.91
CA THR A 425 -20.48 -14.82 -5.01
C THR A 425 -20.31 -16.28 -5.42
N PRO A 426 -19.63 -16.56 -6.56
CA PRO A 426 -19.39 -17.94 -6.99
C PRO A 426 -18.48 -18.65 -5.99
N ARG A 427 -18.44 -19.98 -6.09
CA ARG A 427 -17.42 -20.76 -5.39
C ARG A 427 -16.03 -20.32 -5.88
N VAL A 428 -15.11 -20.22 -4.92
CA VAL A 428 -13.71 -19.87 -5.14
C VAL A 428 -12.81 -21.04 -4.71
N PRO A 429 -11.60 -21.17 -5.30
CA PRO A 429 -10.60 -22.14 -4.87
C PRO A 429 -10.19 -21.97 -3.41
N THR A 430 -9.62 -23.02 -2.80
CA THR A 430 -9.08 -22.95 -1.44
C THR A 430 -8.01 -21.86 -1.33
N GLY A 431 -8.06 -21.09 -0.23
CA GLY A 431 -7.15 -19.96 0.02
C GLY A 431 -7.56 -18.64 -0.63
N VAL A 432 -8.51 -18.66 -1.56
CA VAL A 432 -9.09 -17.47 -2.16
C VAL A 432 -10.27 -17.01 -1.31
N VAL A 433 -10.35 -15.72 -1.04
CA VAL A 433 -11.39 -15.13 -0.21
C VAL A 433 -12.04 -13.97 -0.95
N THR A 434 -13.37 -13.97 -1.00
CA THR A 434 -14.18 -12.83 -1.44
C THR A 434 -14.86 -12.22 -0.24
N GLY A 435 -14.57 -10.94 0.02
CA GLY A 435 -15.19 -10.19 1.11
C GLY A 435 -15.80 -8.88 0.62
N ALA A 436 -17.07 -8.64 0.97
CA ALA A 436 -17.65 -7.30 0.86
C ALA A 436 -16.99 -6.39 1.90
N CYS A 437 -16.26 -5.39 1.41
CA CYS A 437 -15.36 -4.57 2.22
C CYS A 437 -15.57 -3.07 2.02
N GLY A 438 -16.59 -2.64 1.28
CA GLY A 438 -16.86 -1.22 1.10
C GLY A 438 -18.04 -0.92 0.22
N GLU A 439 -18.14 0.33 -0.20
CA GLU A 439 -19.17 0.83 -1.11
C GLU A 439 -18.65 1.96 -2.00
N LEU A 440 -19.26 2.12 -3.17
CA LEU A 440 -19.12 3.31 -3.99
C LEU A 440 -19.98 4.44 -3.45
N THR A 441 -19.50 5.66 -3.56
CA THR A 441 -20.02 6.85 -2.88
C THR A 441 -20.02 8.06 -3.80
N ALA A 442 -20.76 9.11 -3.45
CA ALA A 442 -20.79 10.34 -4.25
C ALA A 442 -19.49 11.17 -4.12
N ARG A 443 -18.81 11.12 -2.97
CA ARG A 443 -17.61 11.91 -2.71
C ARG A 443 -16.41 11.26 -3.38
N ARG A 444 -15.76 11.98 -4.30
CA ARG A 444 -14.53 11.59 -5.00
C ARG A 444 -13.39 11.18 -4.06
N GLY A 445 -12.45 10.41 -4.60
CA GLY A 445 -11.35 9.80 -3.84
C GLY A 445 -11.75 8.54 -3.07
N VAL A 446 -10.79 7.99 -2.32
CA VAL A 446 -10.95 6.77 -1.52
C VAL A 446 -10.76 7.08 -0.04
N ARG A 447 -11.68 6.56 0.77
CA ARG A 447 -11.68 6.70 2.22
C ARG A 447 -11.63 5.35 2.92
N LEU A 448 -11.12 5.36 4.13
CA LEU A 448 -11.03 4.21 5.01
C LEU A 448 -11.91 4.46 6.24
N ARG A 449 -12.93 3.63 6.42
CA ARG A 449 -13.76 3.61 7.63
C ARG A 449 -13.13 2.66 8.65
N TRP A 450 -12.92 3.19 9.85
CA TRP A 450 -12.29 2.49 10.97
C TRP A 450 -13.35 1.93 11.93
N PRO A 451 -13.00 0.97 12.81
CA PRO A 451 -13.94 0.36 13.74
C PRO A 451 -14.64 1.32 14.70
N ASP A 452 -14.03 2.48 14.98
CA ASP A 452 -14.61 3.54 15.82
C ASP A 452 -15.58 4.46 15.06
N GLY A 453 -15.90 4.15 13.81
CA GLY A 453 -16.78 4.93 12.95
C GLY A 453 -16.12 6.15 12.33
N VAL A 454 -14.85 6.45 12.66
CA VAL A 454 -14.12 7.54 12.03
C VAL A 454 -13.71 7.14 10.62
N THR A 455 -13.78 8.08 9.69
CA THR A 455 -13.34 7.90 8.31
C THR A 455 -12.10 8.76 8.04
N THR A 456 -11.04 8.18 7.46
CA THR A 456 -9.85 8.90 7.00
C THR A 456 -9.76 8.90 5.48
N THR A 457 -9.18 9.96 4.90
CA THR A 457 -8.92 10.02 3.45
C THR A 457 -7.63 9.28 3.14
N ALA A 458 -7.68 8.27 2.26
CA ALA A 458 -6.49 7.56 1.81
C ALA A 458 -5.98 8.05 0.45
N VAL A 459 -6.92 8.40 -0.45
CA VAL A 459 -6.64 9.07 -1.72
C VAL A 459 -7.66 10.20 -1.87
N ALA A 460 -7.17 11.43 -2.08
CA ALA A 460 -8.01 12.63 -2.00
C ALA A 460 -8.83 12.91 -3.27
N ALA A 461 -8.33 12.47 -4.43
CA ALA A 461 -8.88 12.80 -5.73
C ALA A 461 -8.84 11.59 -6.68
N ASP A 462 -9.05 11.85 -7.97
CA ASP A 462 -8.91 10.88 -9.05
C ASP A 462 -7.46 10.37 -9.13
N VAL A 463 -7.28 9.10 -9.47
CA VAL A 463 -5.97 8.40 -9.36
C VAL A 463 -5.15 8.53 -10.64
N THR A 464 -5.81 8.50 -11.79
CA THR A 464 -5.15 8.46 -13.11
C THR A 464 -5.27 9.78 -13.85
N GLY A 465 -6.33 10.56 -13.61
CA GLY A 465 -6.71 11.70 -14.44
C GLY A 465 -7.27 11.26 -15.80
N LEU A 466 -7.62 9.98 -15.96
CA LEU A 466 -8.30 9.46 -17.14
C LEU A 466 -9.77 9.86 -17.17
N GLY A 467 -10.35 10.13 -16.00
CA GLY A 467 -11.73 10.55 -15.83
C GLY A 467 -12.71 9.37 -15.91
N ARG A 468 -13.99 9.71 -16.06
CA ARG A 468 -15.04 8.72 -16.25
C ARG A 468 -14.84 8.01 -17.60
N ALA A 469 -14.95 6.67 -17.57
CA ALA A 469 -14.80 5.83 -18.75
C ALA A 469 -15.94 6.01 -19.76
#